data_AF-A0A968UZS7-F1
#
_entry.id   AF-A0A968UZS7-F1
#
_cell.length_a   1.000
_cell.length_b   1.000
_cell.length_c   1.000
_cell.angle_alpha   90.00
_cell.angle_beta   90.00
_cell.angle_gamma   90.00
#
_symmetry.space_group_name_H-M   'P 1'
#
loop_
_entity.id
_entity.type
_entity.pdbx_description
1 polymer ?
#
loop_
_entity_poly.entity_id
_entity_poly.type
_entity_poly.pdbx_seq_one_letter_code
_entity_poly.pdbx_strand_id
1 'polypeptide(L)'
;MWQEFKKLEYETAWIFKRIEYPARGRGRTYDRPLCTSVRSTADLLASVQILVNPRYIQYNAEVGLIIDLHQQGNGFISPEKLKKQLASEYKYRMDNYVGHLVLMWKCWREPFATKILTNGTICTIKYGSVRDELLLAGGRFLSAKIFPDATAGEAAGLFEYLVFLAIFTHDLGKLQVKWQEVMRGWQEIAWREFGGRNPKSELLAHTDFDPGNISQKKLSLIGKSSTNDRIMLSKVRF
;
A
#
# COMPACT_ATOMS: atom_id res chain seq x y z
N MET A 1 -34.02 -15.10 -7.39
CA MET A 1 -33.04 -14.26 -6.68
C MET A 1 -33.46 -12.78 -6.60
N TRP A 2 -33.31 -11.89 -7.60
CA TRP A 2 -33.63 -10.44 -7.43
C TRP A 2 -35.12 -10.12 -7.15
N GLN A 3 -36.06 -10.86 -7.77
CA GLN A 3 -37.49 -10.64 -7.51
C GLN A 3 -37.94 -11.01 -6.09
N GLU A 4 -37.17 -11.83 -5.37
CA GLU A 4 -37.44 -12.15 -3.96
C GLU A 4 -37.04 -11.00 -3.02
N PHE A 5 -36.11 -10.11 -3.43
CA PHE A 5 -35.69 -8.96 -2.61
C PHE A 5 -36.75 -7.86 -2.52
N LYS A 6 -37.60 -7.68 -3.54
CA LYS A 6 -38.67 -6.67 -3.52
C LYS A 6 -39.78 -7.01 -2.51
N LYS A 7 -39.93 -8.27 -2.11
CA LYS A 7 -40.95 -8.70 -1.14
C LYS A 7 -40.51 -8.58 0.32
N LEU A 8 -39.27 -8.17 0.58
CA LEU A 8 -38.71 -7.96 1.92
C LEU A 8 -38.82 -6.50 2.40
N GLU A 9 -39.70 -5.70 1.78
CA GLU A 9 -40.16 -4.49 2.42
C GLU A 9 -41.17 -4.86 3.51
N TYR A 10 -40.95 -4.30 4.69
CA TYR A 10 -41.75 -4.38 5.91
C TYR A 10 -41.40 -5.55 6.86
N GLU A 11 -40.67 -5.14 7.91
CA GLU A 11 -40.54 -5.78 9.23
C GLU A 11 -39.41 -6.83 9.39
N THR A 12 -38.22 -6.32 9.80
CA THR A 12 -37.28 -6.89 10.80
C THR A 12 -35.88 -7.44 10.43
N ALA A 13 -35.38 -7.46 9.19
CA ALA A 13 -33.95 -7.82 8.99
C ALA A 13 -33.28 -7.21 7.75
N TRP A 14 -32.31 -6.32 7.97
CA TRP A 14 -31.34 -5.90 6.95
C TRP A 14 -30.52 -7.10 6.48
N ILE A 15 -30.15 -7.20 5.20
CA ILE A 15 -29.22 -8.25 4.70
C ILE A 15 -27.81 -7.68 4.58
N PHE A 16 -27.68 -6.50 3.95
CA PHE A 16 -26.42 -5.80 3.77
C PHE A 16 -26.50 -4.38 4.34
N LYS A 17 -25.43 -3.96 5.01
CA LYS A 17 -25.15 -2.55 5.29
C LYS A 17 -23.83 -2.17 4.66
N ARG A 18 -23.72 -0.98 4.12
CA ARG A 18 -22.46 -0.39 3.68
C ARG A 18 -21.77 0.21 4.90
N ILE A 19 -20.47 0.01 5.01
CA ILE A 19 -19.63 0.63 6.04
C ILE A 19 -18.97 1.86 5.42
N GLU A 20 -19.31 3.03 5.94
CA GLU A 20 -18.75 4.31 5.50
C GLU A 20 -17.95 4.95 6.63
N TYR A 21 -16.74 5.39 6.30
CA TYR A 21 -15.98 6.24 7.19
C TYR A 21 -16.33 7.70 6.88
N PRO A 22 -16.59 8.54 7.89
CA PRO A 22 -16.90 9.93 7.65
C PRO A 22 -15.77 10.59 6.83
N ALA A 23 -16.18 11.33 5.79
CA ALA A 23 -15.26 12.02 4.91
C ALA A 23 -14.40 12.99 5.73
N ARG A 24 -13.08 12.93 5.50
CA ARG A 24 -12.04 13.60 6.27
C ARG A 24 -12.31 15.10 6.51
N GLY A 25 -12.74 15.44 7.72
CA GLY A 25 -12.32 16.67 8.40
C GLY A 25 -11.01 16.36 9.14
N ARG A 26 -9.96 17.17 8.93
CA ARG A 26 -8.65 16.98 9.55
C ARG A 26 -8.79 16.77 11.08
N GLY A 27 -8.39 15.61 11.58
CA GLY A 27 -8.05 15.43 13.00
C GLY A 27 -9.00 14.64 13.90
N ARG A 28 -9.89 13.76 13.40
CA ARG A 28 -10.65 12.85 14.28
C ARG A 28 -10.54 11.39 13.82
N THR A 29 -9.50 10.71 14.31
CA THR A 29 -9.24 9.27 14.10
C THR A 29 -10.15 8.35 14.94
N TYR A 30 -11.19 8.90 15.58
CA TYR A 30 -12.05 8.20 16.55
C TYR A 30 -13.52 8.13 16.15
N ASP A 31 -13.90 8.65 14.98
CA ASP A 31 -15.30 8.61 14.57
C ASP A 31 -15.69 7.18 14.17
N ARG A 32 -16.76 6.67 14.79
CA ARG A 32 -17.25 5.30 14.56
C ARG A 32 -17.73 5.17 13.11
N PRO A 33 -17.49 4.01 12.45
CA PRO A 33 -18.01 3.77 11.11
C PRO A 33 -19.54 3.87 11.11
N LEU A 34 -20.07 4.54 10.09
CA LEU A 34 -21.51 4.61 9.86
C LEU A 34 -21.92 3.40 9.02
N CYS A 35 -22.93 2.66 9.50
CA CYS A 35 -23.47 1.52 8.79
C CYS A 35 -24.83 1.90 8.18
N THR A 36 -24.86 2.14 6.87
CA THR A 36 -26.08 2.53 6.14
C THR A 36 -26.66 1.32 5.39
N SER A 37 -27.99 1.18 5.34
CA SER A 37 -28.62 0.03 4.66
C SER A 37 -28.40 0.11 3.15
N VAL A 38 -28.00 -1.00 2.54
CA VAL A 38 -27.91 -1.14 1.08
C VAL A 38 -29.31 -1.43 0.53
N ARG A 39 -29.79 -0.61 -0.41
CA ARG A 39 -31.16 -0.71 -0.95
C ARG A 39 -31.21 -1.16 -2.40
N SER A 40 -30.10 -1.12 -3.12
CA SER A 40 -30.02 -1.52 -4.53
C SER A 40 -28.73 -2.29 -4.87
N THR A 41 -28.74 -3.02 -5.97
CA THR A 41 -27.54 -3.69 -6.51
C THR A 41 -26.44 -2.69 -6.86
N ALA A 42 -26.82 -1.50 -7.37
CA ALA A 42 -25.87 -0.44 -7.65
C ALA A 42 -25.17 0.05 -6.37
N ASP A 43 -25.93 0.20 -5.27
CA ASP A 43 -25.35 0.56 -3.97
C ASP A 43 -24.40 -0.53 -3.45
N LEU A 44 -24.77 -1.80 -3.63
CA LEU A 44 -23.94 -2.93 -3.23
C LEU A 44 -22.61 -2.94 -4.01
N LEU A 45 -22.68 -2.78 -5.34
CA LEU A 45 -21.51 -2.75 -6.22
C LEU A 45 -20.61 -1.53 -5.97
N ALA A 46 -21.18 -0.40 -5.56
CA ALA A 46 -20.45 0.80 -5.20
C ALA A 46 -19.86 0.75 -3.77
N SER A 47 -20.20 -0.25 -2.95
CA SER A 47 -19.75 -0.36 -1.57
C SER A 47 -18.34 -0.96 -1.47
N VAL A 48 -17.40 -0.21 -0.88
CA VAL A 48 -16.03 -0.70 -0.64
C VAL A 48 -15.97 -1.71 0.51
N GLN A 49 -16.80 -1.51 1.53
CA GLN A 49 -16.92 -2.38 2.69
C GLN A 49 -18.40 -2.61 2.99
N ILE A 50 -18.76 -3.88 3.22
CA ILE A 50 -20.12 -4.28 3.55
C ILE A 50 -20.13 -5.09 4.84
N LEU A 51 -21.15 -4.87 5.65
CA LEU A 51 -21.55 -5.70 6.76
C LEU A 51 -22.70 -6.58 6.27
N VAL A 52 -22.55 -7.89 6.42
CA VAL A 52 -23.57 -8.87 6.05
C VAL A 52 -24.26 -9.36 7.31
N ASN A 53 -25.57 -9.58 7.26
CA ASN A 53 -26.33 -10.05 8.43
C ASN A 53 -25.97 -11.51 8.75
N PRO A 54 -25.48 -11.81 9.96
CA PRO A 54 -25.10 -13.17 10.36
C PRO A 54 -26.20 -14.22 10.19
N ARG A 55 -27.49 -13.81 10.22
CA ARG A 55 -28.63 -14.72 10.01
C ARG A 55 -28.61 -15.41 8.64
N TYR A 56 -28.01 -14.81 7.63
CA TYR A 56 -28.04 -15.30 6.24
C TYR A 56 -26.66 -15.75 5.74
N ILE A 57 -25.68 -15.88 6.65
CA ILE A 57 -24.31 -16.22 6.31
C ILE A 57 -23.98 -17.60 6.84
N GLN A 58 -23.44 -18.42 5.97
CA GLN A 58 -22.80 -19.67 6.32
C GLN A 58 -21.35 -19.66 5.84
N TYR A 59 -20.50 -20.38 6.54
CA TYR A 59 -19.16 -20.67 6.06
C TYR A 59 -19.01 -22.18 5.90
N ASN A 60 -18.63 -22.59 4.69
CA ASN A 60 -18.28 -23.97 4.36
C ASN A 60 -16.76 -24.01 4.09
N ALA A 61 -16.06 -25.01 4.62
CA ALA A 61 -14.60 -25.09 4.48
C ALA A 61 -14.12 -25.34 3.04
N GLU A 62 -14.95 -25.92 2.18
CA GLU A 62 -14.65 -26.24 0.78
C GLU A 62 -15.02 -25.09 -0.16
N VAL A 63 -16.14 -24.40 0.10
CA VAL A 63 -16.72 -23.38 -0.80
C VAL A 63 -16.48 -21.95 -0.29
N GLY A 64 -16.20 -21.78 1.00
CA GLY A 64 -15.99 -20.49 1.65
C GLY A 64 -17.29 -19.85 2.14
N LEU A 65 -17.41 -18.54 1.93
CA LEU A 65 -18.56 -17.74 2.38
C LEU A 65 -19.77 -18.03 1.49
N ILE A 66 -20.85 -18.51 2.09
CA ILE A 66 -22.14 -18.77 1.45
C ILE A 66 -23.16 -17.79 2.02
N ILE A 67 -23.93 -17.14 1.14
CA ILE A 67 -25.03 -16.25 1.52
C ILE A 67 -26.33 -16.89 1.02
N ASP A 68 -27.18 -17.33 1.93
CA ASP A 68 -28.46 -17.98 1.63
C ASP A 68 -29.57 -17.35 2.47
N LEU A 69 -30.65 -16.95 1.81
CA LEU A 69 -31.82 -16.32 2.44
C LEU A 69 -32.81 -17.37 2.98
N HIS A 70 -32.74 -18.59 2.47
CA HIS A 70 -33.66 -19.68 2.80
C HIS A 70 -33.12 -20.58 3.91
N GLN A 71 -31.85 -20.41 4.29
CA GLN A 71 -31.22 -21.15 5.37
C GLN A 71 -30.71 -20.21 6.45
N GLN A 72 -30.89 -20.61 7.70
CA GLN A 72 -30.30 -19.91 8.83
C GLN A 72 -28.78 -20.11 8.79
N GLY A 73 -28.04 -19.01 9.01
CA GLY A 73 -26.60 -19.02 9.10
C GLY A 73 -26.10 -20.03 10.14
N ASN A 74 -24.93 -20.63 9.89
CA ASN A 74 -24.37 -21.65 10.79
C ASN A 74 -23.63 -21.04 12.00
N GLY A 75 -23.77 -19.72 12.21
CA GLY A 75 -23.16 -19.00 13.32
C GLY A 75 -21.63 -19.00 13.27
N PHE A 76 -21.03 -19.17 12.09
CA PHE A 76 -19.58 -19.23 11.95
C PHE A 76 -18.90 -18.01 12.57
N ILE A 77 -17.98 -18.28 13.49
CA ILE A 77 -17.10 -17.29 14.09
C ILE A 77 -15.73 -17.48 13.42
N SER A 78 -15.27 -16.45 12.72
CA SER A 78 -13.90 -16.45 12.20
C SER A 78 -12.93 -16.70 13.35
N PRO A 79 -11.92 -17.58 13.19
CA PRO A 79 -10.86 -17.73 14.18
C PRO A 79 -10.29 -16.35 14.55
N GLU A 80 -10.01 -16.15 15.83
CA GLU A 80 -9.32 -14.94 16.25
C GLU A 80 -8.02 -14.83 15.48
N LYS A 81 -7.92 -13.76 14.67
CA LYS A 81 -6.68 -13.46 13.98
C LYS A 81 -5.64 -13.19 15.06
N LEU A 82 -4.68 -14.10 15.24
CA LEU A 82 -3.54 -13.91 16.12
C LEU A 82 -3.03 -12.49 15.89
N LYS A 83 -3.02 -11.68 16.96
CA LYS A 83 -2.45 -10.34 16.94
C LYS A 83 -0.98 -10.50 16.59
N LYS A 84 -0.66 -10.44 15.29
CA LYS A 84 0.71 -10.34 14.83
C LYS A 84 1.26 -9.11 15.54
N GLN A 85 2.28 -9.30 16.38
CA GLN A 85 3.14 -8.18 16.71
C GLN A 85 3.58 -7.63 15.35
N LEU A 86 3.09 -6.44 15.01
CA LEU A 86 3.65 -5.65 13.92
C LEU A 86 5.07 -5.32 14.36
N ALA A 87 6.01 -6.25 14.18
CA ALA A 87 7.38 -5.85 13.93
C ALA A 87 7.25 -4.90 12.74
N SER A 88 7.62 -3.63 12.93
CA SER A 88 7.67 -2.73 11.78
C SER A 88 8.71 -3.32 10.84
N GLU A 89 8.25 -4.04 9.81
CA GLU A 89 9.11 -4.78 8.88
C GLU A 89 10.05 -3.84 8.12
N TYR A 90 9.78 -2.53 8.16
CA TYR A 90 10.56 -1.53 7.48
C TYR A 90 11.77 -1.08 8.30
N LYS A 91 12.92 -1.68 8.02
CA LYS A 91 14.23 -1.09 8.35
C LYS A 91 14.77 -0.43 7.09
N TYR A 92 15.10 0.85 7.19
CA TYR A 92 15.76 1.51 6.08
C TYR A 92 17.22 1.10 6.07
N ARG A 93 17.67 0.61 4.91
CA ARG A 93 19.08 0.40 4.60
C ARG A 93 19.50 1.50 3.63
N MET A 94 20.71 2.01 3.80
CA MET A 94 21.28 2.99 2.89
C MET A 94 21.35 2.41 1.49
N ASP A 95 20.73 3.13 0.57
CA ASP A 95 20.75 2.85 -0.85
C ASP A 95 21.02 4.15 -1.61
N ASN A 96 21.85 4.05 -2.64
CA ASN A 96 22.13 5.20 -3.50
C ASN A 96 21.04 5.32 -4.58
N TYR A 97 20.92 6.51 -5.15
CA TYR A 97 19.81 6.85 -6.04
C TYR A 97 19.74 5.93 -7.26
N VAL A 98 20.87 5.71 -7.92
CA VAL A 98 20.93 4.86 -9.13
C VAL A 98 20.67 3.40 -8.78
N GLY A 99 21.24 2.90 -7.68
CA GLY A 99 21.03 1.55 -7.17
C GLY A 99 19.56 1.26 -6.87
N HIS A 100 18.90 2.20 -6.19
CA HIS A 100 17.47 2.12 -5.90
C HIS A 100 16.63 2.01 -7.19
N LEU A 101 16.92 2.83 -8.20
CA LEU A 101 16.23 2.75 -9.50
C LEU A 101 16.47 1.40 -10.20
N VAL A 102 17.70 0.89 -10.17
CA VAL A 102 18.03 -0.43 -10.73
C VAL A 102 17.25 -1.53 -10.02
N LEU A 103 17.13 -1.48 -8.69
CA LEU A 103 16.36 -2.47 -7.92
C LEU A 103 14.86 -2.40 -8.23
N MET A 104 14.31 -1.20 -8.38
CA MET A 104 12.90 -1.02 -8.79
C MET A 104 12.66 -1.58 -10.20
N TRP A 105 13.58 -1.35 -11.14
CA TRP A 105 13.48 -1.91 -12.48
C TRP A 105 13.64 -3.44 -12.51
N LYS A 106 14.51 -3.99 -11.65
CA LYS A 106 14.61 -5.43 -11.45
C LYS A 106 13.31 -6.01 -10.88
N CYS A 107 12.70 -5.36 -9.90
CA CYS A 107 11.40 -5.79 -9.37
C CYS A 107 10.32 -5.83 -10.47
N TRP A 108 10.34 -4.86 -11.38
CA TRP A 108 9.45 -4.87 -12.54
C TRP A 108 9.69 -6.06 -13.46
N ARG A 109 10.95 -6.32 -13.87
CA ARG A 109 11.24 -7.29 -14.93
C ARG A 109 11.60 -8.71 -14.50
N GLU A 110 12.15 -8.87 -13.31
CA GLU A 110 12.77 -10.12 -12.88
C GLU A 110 11.88 -10.83 -11.86
N PRO A 111 11.71 -12.15 -11.97
CA PRO A 111 11.12 -12.96 -10.92
C PRO A 111 11.93 -12.83 -9.63
N PHE A 112 11.26 -12.83 -8.48
CA PHE A 112 11.92 -12.76 -7.18
C PHE A 112 11.37 -13.80 -6.22
N ALA A 113 12.17 -14.20 -5.24
CA ALA A 113 11.76 -15.11 -4.18
C ALA A 113 11.77 -14.39 -2.84
N THR A 114 10.77 -14.67 -2.01
CA THR A 114 10.69 -14.16 -0.64
C THR A 114 10.20 -15.23 0.30
N LYS A 115 10.42 -15.02 1.60
CA LYS A 115 9.96 -15.90 2.67
C LYS A 115 8.66 -15.35 3.21
N ILE A 116 7.59 -16.13 3.16
CA ILE A 116 6.32 -15.77 3.79
C ILE A 116 5.99 -16.75 4.91
N LEU A 117 5.31 -16.25 5.94
CA LEU A 117 4.78 -17.09 7.01
C LEU A 117 3.39 -17.58 6.61
N THR A 118 3.28 -18.88 6.33
CA THR A 118 2.01 -19.54 5.99
C THR A 118 1.72 -20.60 7.05
N ASN A 119 0.60 -20.47 7.77
CA ASN A 119 0.18 -21.39 8.84
C ASN A 119 1.27 -21.67 9.89
N GLY A 120 2.02 -20.63 10.29
CA GLY A 120 3.09 -20.75 11.28
C GLY A 120 4.42 -21.32 10.75
N THR A 121 4.47 -21.71 9.47
CA THR A 121 5.69 -22.21 8.82
C THR A 121 6.24 -21.16 7.86
N ILE A 122 7.57 -20.97 7.86
CA ILE A 122 8.24 -20.09 6.92
C ILE A 122 8.42 -20.85 5.60
N CYS A 123 7.71 -20.43 4.57
CA CYS A 123 7.79 -20.99 3.22
C CYS A 123 8.48 -20.00 2.29
N THR A 124 9.33 -20.51 1.40
CA THR A 124 9.90 -19.69 0.31
C THR A 124 8.93 -19.72 -0.86
N ILE A 125 8.43 -18.56 -1.26
CA ILE A 125 7.60 -18.40 -2.45
C ILE A 125 8.39 -17.67 -3.51
N LYS A 126 8.27 -18.16 -4.75
CA LYS A 126 8.80 -17.50 -5.95
C LYS A 126 7.64 -16.81 -6.66
N TYR A 127 7.74 -15.50 -6.80
CA TYR A 127 6.84 -14.68 -7.59
C TYR A 127 7.38 -14.54 -9.02
N GLY A 128 6.47 -14.42 -10.00
CA GLY A 128 6.81 -13.99 -11.34
C GLY A 128 7.30 -12.53 -11.33
N SER A 129 7.60 -11.98 -12.51
CA SER A 129 7.90 -10.55 -12.56
C SER A 129 6.60 -9.74 -12.43
N VAL A 130 6.68 -8.53 -11.85
CA VAL A 130 5.49 -7.65 -11.77
C VAL A 130 4.99 -7.30 -13.18
N ARG A 131 5.90 -7.25 -14.16
CA ARG A 131 5.60 -7.08 -15.57
C ARG A 131 4.65 -8.15 -16.10
N ASP A 132 4.89 -9.42 -15.78
CA ASP A 132 4.06 -10.52 -16.31
C ASP A 132 2.61 -10.43 -15.83
N GLU A 133 2.39 -9.94 -14.60
CA GLU A 133 1.06 -9.75 -14.04
C GLU A 133 0.34 -8.52 -14.60
N LEU A 134 1.06 -7.39 -14.75
CA LEU A 134 0.43 -6.10 -14.99
C LEU A 134 0.48 -5.62 -16.45
N LEU A 135 1.42 -6.08 -17.27
CA LEU A 135 1.65 -5.51 -18.61
C LEU A 135 0.40 -5.61 -19.50
N LEU A 136 -0.20 -6.79 -19.57
CA LEU A 136 -1.39 -7.00 -20.39
C LEU A 136 -2.62 -6.28 -19.83
N ALA A 137 -2.74 -6.21 -18.49
CA ALA A 137 -3.83 -5.49 -17.85
C ALA A 137 -3.72 -3.98 -18.09
N GLY A 138 -2.52 -3.42 -17.98
CA GLY A 138 -2.23 -2.03 -18.28
C GLY A 138 -2.45 -1.68 -19.75
N GLY A 139 -1.98 -2.52 -20.67
CA GLY A 139 -2.25 -2.37 -22.10
C GLY A 139 -3.76 -2.34 -22.41
N ARG A 140 -4.54 -3.28 -21.85
CA ARG A 140 -6.01 -3.27 -21.99
C ARG A 140 -6.64 -1.98 -21.45
N PHE A 141 -6.15 -1.46 -20.32
CA PHE A 141 -6.64 -0.19 -19.78
C PHE A 141 -6.36 0.97 -20.73
N LEU A 142 -5.15 1.06 -21.28
CA LEU A 142 -4.78 2.12 -22.22
C LEU A 142 -5.62 2.05 -23.49
N SER A 143 -5.79 0.87 -24.10
CA SER A 143 -6.67 0.71 -25.26
C SER A 143 -8.11 1.06 -24.91
N ALA A 144 -8.63 0.66 -23.75
CA ALA A 144 -10.03 0.91 -23.43
C ALA A 144 -10.36 2.38 -23.09
N LYS A 145 -9.37 3.19 -22.67
CA LYS A 145 -9.62 4.50 -22.05
C LYS A 145 -8.88 5.67 -22.65
N ILE A 146 -7.71 5.46 -23.25
CA ILE A 146 -6.83 6.55 -23.68
C ILE A 146 -6.51 6.47 -25.17
N PHE A 147 -6.17 5.27 -25.67
CA PHE A 147 -5.76 5.04 -27.05
C PHE A 147 -6.57 3.89 -27.68
N PRO A 148 -7.87 4.12 -28.01
CA PRO A 148 -8.77 3.07 -28.51
C PRO A 148 -8.32 2.41 -29.81
N ASP A 149 -7.58 3.13 -30.64
CA ASP A 149 -7.10 2.62 -31.92
C ASP A 149 -5.74 1.89 -31.83
N ALA A 150 -5.11 1.88 -30.65
CA ALA A 150 -3.84 1.19 -30.45
C ALA A 150 -4.05 -0.33 -30.40
N THR A 151 -3.21 -1.06 -31.13
CA THR A 151 -3.17 -2.52 -31.04
C THR A 151 -2.78 -2.97 -29.63
N ALA A 152 -3.11 -4.22 -29.27
CA ALA A 152 -2.77 -4.77 -27.96
C ALA A 152 -1.24 -4.72 -27.68
N GLY A 153 -0.42 -4.92 -28.71
CA GLY A 153 1.04 -4.84 -28.60
C GLY A 153 1.53 -3.41 -28.36
N GLU A 154 1.03 -2.43 -29.12
CA GLU A 154 1.37 -1.01 -28.95
C GLU A 154 0.94 -0.49 -27.58
N ALA A 155 -0.28 -0.82 -27.14
CA ALA A 155 -0.79 -0.39 -25.84
C ALA A 155 -0.01 -1.02 -24.68
N ALA A 156 0.36 -2.31 -24.78
CA ALA A 156 1.23 -2.94 -23.79
C ALA A 156 2.63 -2.29 -23.77
N GLY A 157 3.23 -2.06 -24.94
CA GLY A 157 4.52 -1.38 -25.04
C GLY A 157 4.49 0.03 -24.44
N LEU A 158 3.43 0.80 -24.73
CA LEU A 158 3.23 2.13 -24.15
C LEU A 158 3.07 2.08 -22.64
N PHE A 159 2.32 1.11 -22.11
CA PHE A 159 2.20 0.91 -20.67
C PHE A 159 3.56 0.64 -20.02
N GLU A 160 4.41 -0.20 -20.64
CA GLU A 160 5.76 -0.46 -20.14
C GLU A 160 6.64 0.80 -20.13
N TYR A 161 6.55 1.65 -21.16
CA TYR A 161 7.24 2.94 -21.15
C TYR A 161 6.74 3.88 -20.04
N LEU A 162 5.44 3.90 -19.77
CA LEU A 162 4.87 4.67 -18.66
C LEU A 162 5.35 4.14 -17.30
N VAL A 163 5.43 2.83 -17.12
CA VAL A 163 5.98 2.22 -15.90
C VAL A 163 7.46 2.56 -15.76
N PHE A 164 8.24 2.48 -16.85
CA PHE A 164 9.63 2.92 -16.87
C PHE A 164 9.74 4.38 -16.41
N LEU A 165 8.98 5.30 -17.01
CA LEU A 165 8.97 6.70 -16.62
C LEU A 165 8.57 6.87 -15.16
N ALA A 166 7.53 6.18 -14.69
CA ALA A 166 7.10 6.23 -13.30
C ALA A 166 8.23 5.78 -12.34
N ILE A 167 8.90 4.67 -12.64
CA ILE A 167 10.05 4.18 -11.85
C ILE A 167 11.18 5.21 -11.83
N PHE A 168 11.57 5.77 -12.97
CA PHE A 168 12.69 6.71 -13.02
C PHE A 168 12.37 8.08 -12.41
N THR A 169 11.09 8.46 -12.37
CA THR A 169 10.67 9.79 -11.95
C THR A 169 10.09 9.87 -10.54
N HIS A 170 9.62 8.76 -9.95
CA HIS A 170 8.91 8.78 -8.66
C HIS A 170 9.68 9.49 -7.54
N ASP A 171 11.02 9.37 -7.56
CA ASP A 171 11.91 9.85 -6.52
C ASP A 171 12.80 11.02 -6.97
N LEU A 172 12.53 11.67 -8.11
CA LEU A 172 13.36 12.78 -8.61
C LEU A 172 13.53 13.92 -7.59
N GLY A 173 12.53 14.13 -6.71
CA GLY A 173 12.62 15.10 -5.62
C GLY A 173 13.79 14.83 -4.66
N LYS A 174 14.27 13.59 -4.55
CA LYS A 174 15.43 13.22 -3.74
C LYS A 174 16.74 13.77 -4.29
N LEU A 175 16.81 14.13 -5.57
CA LEU A 175 18.00 14.75 -6.17
C LEU A 175 18.16 16.22 -5.81
N GLN A 176 17.18 16.84 -5.15
CA GLN A 176 17.30 18.21 -4.68
C GLN A 176 18.43 18.35 -3.67
N VAL A 177 19.26 19.38 -3.84
CA VAL A 177 20.40 19.68 -2.95
C VAL A 177 19.97 19.68 -1.48
N LYS A 178 18.86 20.36 -1.17
CA LYS A 178 18.30 20.42 0.20
C LYS A 178 17.97 19.04 0.76
N TRP A 179 17.39 18.16 -0.06
CA TRP A 179 17.07 16.80 0.38
C TRP A 179 18.35 16.01 0.66
N GLN A 180 19.34 16.09 -0.24
CA GLN A 180 20.63 15.41 -0.10
C GLN A 180 21.40 15.90 1.14
N GLU A 181 21.45 17.20 1.41
CA GLU A 181 22.09 17.78 2.59
C GLU A 181 21.48 17.22 3.88
N VAL A 182 20.15 17.23 3.97
CA VAL A 182 19.40 16.71 5.13
C VAL A 182 19.69 15.22 5.34
N MET A 183 19.70 14.40 4.29
CA MET A 183 19.96 12.96 4.42
C MET A 183 21.41 12.65 4.74
N ARG A 184 22.37 13.41 4.18
CA ARG A 184 23.79 13.29 4.52
C ARG A 184 24.05 13.63 5.99
N GLY A 185 23.44 14.70 6.50
CA GLY A 185 23.55 15.07 7.90
C GLY A 185 23.10 13.94 8.85
N TRP A 186 21.99 13.27 8.55
CA TRP A 186 21.60 12.08 9.29
C TRP A 186 22.59 10.91 9.11
N GLN A 187 23.04 10.64 7.89
CA GLN A 187 23.94 9.50 7.64
C GLN A 187 25.32 9.66 8.28
N GLU A 188 25.82 10.88 8.42
CA GLU A 188 27.03 11.15 9.19
C GLU A 188 26.85 10.80 10.67
N ILE A 189 25.72 11.17 11.26
CA ILE A 189 25.37 10.79 12.64
C ILE A 189 25.23 9.27 12.73
N ALA A 190 24.50 8.65 11.78
CA ALA A 190 24.29 7.21 11.78
C ALA A 190 25.59 6.41 11.67
N TRP A 191 26.50 6.85 10.80
CA TRP A 191 27.82 6.26 10.65
C TRP A 191 28.66 6.40 11.92
N ARG A 192 28.73 7.60 12.50
CA ARG A 192 29.56 7.89 13.68
C ARG A 192 29.05 7.22 14.95
N GLU A 193 27.75 7.28 15.19
CA GLU A 193 27.15 6.91 16.49
C GLU A 193 26.59 5.48 16.49
N PHE A 194 26.24 4.92 15.32
CA PHE A 194 25.55 3.63 15.21
C PHE A 194 26.24 2.65 14.27
N GLY A 195 27.45 2.96 13.77
CA GLY A 195 28.14 2.11 12.81
C GLY A 195 27.38 1.93 11.49
N GLY A 196 26.52 2.89 11.13
CA GLY A 196 25.84 2.95 9.84
C GLY A 196 26.83 3.10 8.68
N ARG A 197 26.35 3.16 7.43
CA ARG A 197 27.26 3.36 6.30
C ARG A 197 27.67 4.83 6.18
N ASN A 198 28.98 5.05 5.97
CA ASN A 198 29.48 6.38 5.63
C ASN A 198 28.79 6.87 4.34
N PRO A 199 28.18 8.07 4.33
CA PRO A 199 27.38 8.54 3.20
C PRO A 199 28.14 8.67 1.88
N LYS A 200 29.49 8.68 1.88
CA LYS A 200 30.34 8.94 0.69
C LYS A 200 29.88 10.20 -0.08
N SER A 201 30.47 10.52 -1.24
CA SER A 201 29.98 11.58 -2.13
C SER A 201 28.80 11.13 -3.02
N GLU A 202 28.18 9.98 -2.74
CA GLU A 202 27.12 9.39 -3.56
C GLU A 202 25.77 10.11 -3.38
N LEU A 203 24.92 10.10 -4.41
CA LEU A 203 23.54 10.58 -4.31
C LEU A 203 22.69 9.54 -3.57
N LEU A 204 22.02 9.95 -2.50
CA LEU A 204 21.26 9.05 -1.64
C LEU A 204 19.82 8.88 -2.14
N ALA A 205 19.24 7.67 -2.00
CA ALA A 205 17.81 7.42 -2.13
C ALA A 205 17.17 7.04 -0.79
N HIS A 206 17.88 6.27 0.04
CA HIS A 206 17.45 5.87 1.37
C HIS A 206 18.60 5.99 2.37
N THR A 207 18.24 6.10 3.65
CA THR A 207 19.19 6.22 4.76
C THR A 207 19.24 4.95 5.60
N ASP A 208 20.28 4.74 6.40
CA ASP A 208 20.26 3.66 7.39
C ASP A 208 19.43 4.14 8.59
N PHE A 209 18.26 3.56 8.80
CA PHE A 209 17.37 3.96 9.90
C PHE A 209 16.47 2.80 10.36
N ASP A 210 16.63 2.39 11.63
CA ASP A 210 15.73 1.43 12.27
C ASP A 210 14.67 2.16 13.13
N PRO A 211 13.39 2.19 12.70
CA PRO A 211 12.33 2.86 13.46
C PRO A 211 12.02 2.21 14.81
N GLY A 212 12.46 0.95 15.02
CA GLY A 212 12.37 0.26 16.30
C GLY A 212 13.41 0.72 17.32
N ASN A 213 14.48 1.40 16.87
CA ASN A 213 15.49 1.96 17.76
C ASN A 213 15.15 3.42 18.12
N ILE A 214 14.69 3.64 19.36
CA ILE A 214 14.25 4.95 19.86
C ILE A 214 15.36 6.01 19.74
N SER A 215 16.62 5.65 20.03
CA SER A 215 17.76 6.55 19.95
C SER A 215 18.05 6.98 18.52
N GLN A 216 18.05 6.04 17.57
CA GLN A 216 18.16 6.35 16.15
C GLN A 216 16.99 7.23 15.68
N LYS A 217 15.77 6.94 16.13
CA LYS A 217 14.58 7.71 15.74
C LYS A 217 14.70 9.16 16.18
N LYS A 218 15.07 9.41 17.43
CA LYS A 218 15.25 10.76 17.97
C LYS A 218 16.36 11.52 17.22
N LEU A 219 17.51 10.89 17.01
CA LEU A 219 18.65 11.52 16.32
C LEU A 219 18.40 11.72 14.81
N SER A 220 17.58 10.87 14.18
CA SER A 220 17.17 11.05 12.78
C SER A 220 16.33 12.31 12.60
N LEU A 221 15.49 12.65 13.59
CA LEU A 221 14.72 13.90 13.58
C LEU A 221 15.65 15.10 13.78
N ILE A 222 16.65 14.97 14.66
CA ILE A 222 17.64 16.02 14.94
C ILE A 222 18.54 16.29 13.73
N GLY A 223 19.11 15.25 13.10
CA GLY A 223 19.93 15.41 11.90
C GLY A 223 19.13 16.00 10.73
N LYS A 224 17.82 15.73 10.68
CA LYS A 224 16.92 16.33 9.70
C LYS A 224 16.55 17.78 10.03
N SER A 225 16.59 18.19 11.29
CA SER A 225 16.26 19.57 11.71
C SER A 225 17.48 20.50 11.80
N SER A 226 18.66 20.01 12.20
CA SER A 226 19.88 20.81 12.39
C SER A 226 20.40 21.45 11.11
N THR A 227 20.02 20.89 9.95
CA THR A 227 20.40 21.39 8.63
C THR A 227 19.50 22.55 8.19
N ASN A 228 18.26 22.65 8.70
CA ASN A 228 17.38 23.80 8.45
C ASN A 228 17.84 25.06 9.21
N ASP A 229 18.40 24.92 10.41
CA ASP A 229 18.82 26.06 11.23
C ASP A 229 20.13 26.71 10.73
N ARG A 230 20.97 25.97 10.00
CA ARG A 230 22.17 26.54 9.34
C ARG A 230 21.84 27.41 8.11
N ILE A 231 20.65 27.29 7.54
CA ILE A 231 20.27 27.98 6.27
C ILE A 231 19.41 29.24 6.54
N MET A 232 18.85 29.42 7.73
CA MET A 232 18.13 30.65 8.12
C MET A 232 19.01 31.92 8.07
N LEU A 233 20.34 31.79 8.04
CA LEU A 233 21.28 32.92 7.91
C LEU A 233 21.60 33.33 6.47
N SER A 234 21.10 32.61 5.46
CA SER A 234 21.24 33.02 4.04
C SER A 234 19.85 33.28 3.42
N LYS A 235 19.12 34.27 3.95
CA LYS A 235 18.04 34.93 3.19
C LYS A 235 18.66 35.72 2.05
N VAL A 236 18.77 35.11 0.88
CA VAL A 236 19.00 35.82 -0.37
C VAL A 236 17.73 36.62 -0.68
N ARG A 237 17.86 37.95 -0.64
CA ARG A 237 16.91 38.89 -1.23
C ARG A 237 16.89 38.66 -2.75
N PHE A 238 15.69 38.71 -3.33
CA PHE A 238 15.51 38.82 -4.78
C PHE A 238 16.23 40.06 -5.32
#